data_AF-A0ABD6AMS0-F1
#
_entry.id   AF-A0ABD6AMS0-F1
#
_cell.length_a   1.000
_cell.length_b   1.000
_cell.length_c   1.000
_cell.angle_alpha   90.00
_cell.angle_beta   90.00
_cell.angle_gamma   90.00
#
_symmetry.space_group_name_H-M   'P 1'
#
loop_
_entity.id
_entity.type
_entity.pdbx_description
1 polymer ?
#
loop_
_entity_poly.entity_id
_entity_poly.type
_entity_poly.pdbx_seq_one_letter_code
_entity_poly.pdbx_strand_id
1 'polypeptide(L)'
;MNPPAGFLARQKLVAGVVTAALLALGGALYGALPDQMAIHWNAAGQPDNVVEKPIAVLMMPAIVVFVSVLFEVTGSDVGERIVGSLAMILLFVVQLMVFGVNLGYDVPIVPVALALAGGLVAVAVWFETR
;
A
#
# COMPACT_ATOMS: atom_id res chain seq x y z
N MET A 1 9.79 -32.00 -3.61
CA MET A 1 10.34 -30.89 -2.78
C MET A 1 9.53 -29.66 -3.13
N ASN A 2 8.72 -29.15 -2.20
CA ASN A 2 8.02 -27.88 -2.44
C ASN A 2 9.10 -26.79 -2.56
N PRO A 3 9.10 -25.97 -3.63
CA PRO A 3 10.05 -24.88 -3.73
C PRO A 3 9.92 -24.02 -2.46
N PRO A 4 11.02 -23.49 -1.92
CA PRO A 4 10.93 -22.62 -0.76
C PRO A 4 9.97 -21.49 -1.11
N ALA A 5 8.85 -21.43 -0.40
CA ALA A 5 7.86 -20.37 -0.57
C ALA A 5 8.62 -19.04 -0.49
N GLY A 6 8.68 -18.34 -1.64
CA GLY A 6 9.44 -17.10 -1.80
C GLY A 6 9.02 -16.07 -0.76
N PHE A 7 9.83 -15.04 -0.53
CA PHE A 7 9.54 -13.99 0.46
C PHE A 7 8.09 -13.47 0.39
N LEU A 8 7.54 -13.30 -0.82
CA LEU A 8 6.16 -12.87 -1.07
C LEU A 8 5.08 -13.87 -0.62
N ALA A 9 5.40 -15.16 -0.50
CA ALA A 9 4.47 -16.14 0.06
C ALA A 9 4.40 -16.05 1.60
N ARG A 10 5.39 -15.39 2.24
CA ARG A 10 5.41 -15.10 3.68
C ARG A 10 4.66 -13.80 3.97
N GLN A 11 3.38 -13.77 3.63
CA GLN A 11 2.55 -12.57 3.68
C GLN A 11 2.61 -11.82 5.02
N LYS A 12 2.57 -12.51 6.16
CA LYS A 12 2.72 -11.87 7.50
C LYS A 12 4.04 -11.12 7.67
N LEU A 13 5.14 -11.67 7.15
CA LEU A 13 6.46 -11.02 7.21
C LEU A 13 6.44 -9.75 6.35
N VAL A 14 5.87 -9.83 5.14
CA VAL A 14 5.70 -8.66 4.26
C VAL A 14 4.86 -7.60 4.95
N ALA A 15 3.71 -7.96 5.51
CA ALA A 15 2.84 -7.03 6.24
C ALA A 15 3.55 -6.36 7.42
N GLY A 16 4.31 -7.13 8.21
CA GLY A 16 5.09 -6.61 9.33
C GLY A 16 6.15 -5.61 8.88
N VAL A 17 6.91 -5.93 7.83
CA VAL A 17 7.93 -5.04 7.25
C VAL A 17 7.29 -3.76 6.69
N VAL A 18 6.22 -3.90 5.91
CA VAL A 18 5.51 -2.75 5.32
C VAL A 18 4.93 -1.85 6.42
N THR A 19 4.28 -2.43 7.42
CA THR A 19 3.69 -1.67 8.54
C THR A 19 4.78 -0.93 9.32
N ALA A 20 5.89 -1.60 9.63
CA ALA A 20 7.01 -0.97 10.32
C ALA A 20 7.62 0.17 9.48
N ALA A 21 7.78 -0.01 8.17
CA ALA A 21 8.28 1.02 7.27
C ALA A 21 7.33 2.22 7.18
N LEU A 22 6.02 2.00 7.09
CA LEU A 22 5.01 3.07 7.08
C LEU A 22 5.05 3.87 8.38
N LEU A 23 5.10 3.21 9.54
CA LEU A 23 5.16 3.88 10.84
C LEU A 23 6.48 4.64 11.03
N ALA A 24 7.61 4.04 10.66
CA ALA A 24 8.91 4.68 10.76
C ALA A 24 8.98 5.93 9.87
N LEU A 25 8.51 5.83 8.62
CA LEU A 25 8.51 6.96 7.70
C LEU A 25 7.51 8.04 8.11
N GLY A 26 6.30 7.64 8.50
CA GLY A 26 5.28 8.56 9.02
C GLY A 26 5.78 9.32 10.24
N GLY A 27 6.44 8.64 11.18
CA GLY A 27 7.07 9.27 12.34
C GLY A 27 8.22 10.21 11.97
N ALA A 28 9.09 9.80 11.04
CA ALA A 28 10.21 10.62 10.58
C ALA A 28 9.75 11.91 9.86
N LEU A 29 8.67 11.84 9.09
CA LEU A 29 8.14 12.97 8.33
C LEU A 29 7.10 13.79 9.09
N TYR A 30 6.61 13.33 10.25
CA TYR A 30 5.44 13.89 10.93
C TYR A 30 5.52 15.41 11.16
N GLY A 31 6.71 15.91 11.52
CA GLY A 31 6.94 17.34 11.77
C GLY A 31 6.95 18.22 10.51
N ALA A 32 7.19 17.65 9.34
CA ALA A 32 7.23 18.35 8.06
C ALA A 32 5.89 18.29 7.30
N LEU A 33 5.01 17.34 7.65
CA LEU A 33 3.72 17.15 7.00
C LEU A 33 2.71 18.23 7.43
N PRO A 34 1.88 18.74 6.51
CA PRO A 34 0.83 19.71 6.80
C PRO A 34 -0.26 19.10 7.69
N ASP A 35 -1.04 19.95 8.38
CA ASP A 35 -2.10 19.48 9.28
C ASP A 35 -3.30 18.86 8.54
N GLN A 36 -3.54 19.29 7.31
CA GLN A 36 -4.51 18.70 6.38
C GLN A 36 -3.75 18.06 5.23
N MET A 37 -4.02 16.78 4.99
CA MET A 37 -3.33 16.00 3.97
C MET A 37 -4.30 15.50 2.91
N ALA A 38 -3.98 15.72 1.65
CA ALA A 38 -4.65 15.10 0.52
C ALA A 38 -4.44 13.59 0.53
N ILE A 39 -5.53 12.82 0.40
CA ILE A 39 -5.50 11.36 0.36
C ILE A 39 -6.28 10.78 -0.82
N HIS A 40 -6.95 11.61 -1.61
CA HIS A 40 -7.70 11.21 -2.80
C HIS A 40 -7.55 12.26 -3.90
N TRP A 41 -7.62 11.79 -5.15
CA TRP A 41 -7.47 12.60 -6.35
C TRP A 41 -8.56 12.26 -7.36
N ASN A 42 -9.09 13.28 -8.03
CA ASN A 42 -10.03 13.11 -9.11
C ASN A 42 -9.33 12.68 -10.43
N ALA A 43 -10.10 12.41 -11.47
CA ALA A 43 -9.57 12.00 -12.78
C ALA A 43 -8.68 13.07 -13.47
N ALA A 44 -8.78 14.34 -13.05
CA ALA A 44 -7.92 15.42 -13.52
C ALA A 44 -6.59 15.52 -12.74
N GLY A 45 -6.35 14.64 -11.76
CA GLY A 45 -5.16 14.66 -10.93
C GLY A 45 -5.17 15.71 -9.83
N GLN A 46 -6.33 16.29 -9.52
CA GLN A 46 -6.46 17.29 -8.46
C GLN A 46 -6.90 16.63 -7.15
N PRO A 47 -6.33 17.03 -6.00
CA PRO A 47 -6.84 16.61 -4.70
C PRO A 47 -8.31 16.98 -4.53
N ASP A 48 -9.15 16.01 -4.17
CA ASP A 48 -10.59 16.21 -3.96
C ASP A 48 -11.07 15.74 -2.57
N ASN A 49 -10.20 15.12 -1.77
CA ASN A 49 -10.45 14.81 -0.37
C ASN A 49 -9.19 14.97 0.48
N VAL A 50 -9.39 15.50 1.69
CA VAL A 50 -8.34 15.73 2.69
C VAL A 50 -8.76 15.19 4.04
N VAL A 51 -7.79 14.80 4.86
CA VAL A 51 -8.01 14.40 6.25
C VAL A 51 -6.95 15.01 7.15
N GLU A 52 -7.19 14.98 8.46
CA GLU A 52 -6.20 15.40 9.45
C GLU A 52 -4.94 14.51 9.40
N LYS A 53 -3.78 15.13 9.58
CA LYS A 53 -2.45 14.49 9.55
C LYS A 53 -2.35 13.17 10.32
N PRO A 54 -2.84 13.02 11.57
CA PRO A 54 -2.78 11.74 12.28
C PRO A 54 -3.51 10.62 11.52
N ILE A 55 -4.65 10.94 10.91
CA ILE A 55 -5.45 10.00 10.13
C ILE A 55 -4.68 9.62 8.87
N ALA A 56 -4.18 10.59 8.10
CA ALA A 56 -3.42 10.33 6.87
C ALA A 56 -2.16 9.48 7.10
N VAL A 57 -1.49 9.63 8.25
CA VAL A 57 -0.28 8.88 8.59
C VAL A 57 -0.59 7.46 9.08
N LEU A 58 -1.65 7.28 9.88
CA LEU A 58 -1.93 6.00 10.54
C LEU A 58 -2.88 5.08 9.76
N MET A 59 -3.67 5.62 8.82
CA MET A 59 -4.67 4.85 8.09
C MET A 59 -4.06 3.74 7.22
N MET A 60 -2.98 4.00 6.48
CA MET A 60 -2.33 2.96 5.68
C MET A 60 -1.72 1.81 6.49
N PRO A 61 -0.95 2.06 7.58
CA PRO A 61 -0.54 1.00 8.49
C PRO A 61 -1.71 0.14 8.98
N ALA A 62 -2.83 0.78 9.36
CA ALA A 62 -4.02 0.07 9.83
C ALA A 62 -4.64 -0.81 8.74
N ILE A 63 -4.72 -0.32 7.49
CA ILE A 63 -5.23 -1.08 6.35
C ILE A 63 -4.32 -2.29 6.05
N VAL A 64 -3.00 -2.13 6.07
CA VAL A 64 -2.06 -3.25 5.84
C VAL A 64 -2.24 -4.34 6.90
N VAL A 65 -2.35 -3.96 8.17
CA VAL A 65 -2.61 -4.91 9.26
C VAL A 65 -3.96 -5.59 9.07
N PHE A 66 -5.01 -4.82 8.79
CA PHE A 66 -6.36 -5.36 8.56
C PHE A 66 -6.38 -6.39 7.41
N VAL A 67 -5.80 -6.05 6.27
CA VAL A 67 -5.73 -6.96 5.12
C VAL A 67 -4.91 -8.20 5.47
N SER A 68 -3.79 -8.06 6.20
CA SER A 68 -2.99 -9.20 6.65
C SER A 68 -3.79 -10.18 7.52
N VAL A 69 -4.60 -9.65 8.44
CA VAL A 69 -5.47 -10.48 9.29
C VAL A 69 -6.55 -11.16 8.45
N LEU A 70 -7.10 -10.48 7.45
CA LEU A 70 -8.10 -11.05 6.56
C LEU A 70 -7.58 -12.28 5.79
N PHE A 71 -6.36 -12.20 5.24
CA PHE A 71 -5.71 -13.35 4.56
C PHE A 71 -5.45 -14.53 5.52
N GLU A 72 -5.18 -14.26 6.80
CA GLU A 72 -5.01 -15.30 7.81
C GLU A 72 -6.33 -16.01 8.12
N VAL A 73 -7.42 -15.25 8.31
CA VAL A 73 -8.72 -15.79 8.73
C VAL A 73 -9.43 -16.53 7.59
N THR A 74 -9.21 -16.12 6.34
CA THR A 74 -9.86 -16.73 5.16
C THR A 74 -9.18 -18.02 4.69
N GLY A 75 -8.02 -18.39 5.27
CA GLY A 75 -7.32 -19.61 4.93
C GLY A 75 -6.63 -19.57 3.57
N SER A 76 -6.19 -18.38 3.14
CA SER A 76 -5.72 -18.15 1.78
C SER A 76 -4.56 -19.05 1.33
N ASP A 77 -4.56 -19.38 0.04
CA ASP A 77 -3.53 -20.20 -0.60
C ASP A 77 -2.22 -19.42 -0.89
N VAL A 78 -1.25 -20.09 -1.52
CA VAL A 78 0.06 -19.50 -1.81
C VAL A 78 -0.04 -18.36 -2.85
N GLY A 79 -0.85 -18.52 -3.89
CA GLY A 79 -1.03 -17.51 -4.93
C GLY A 79 -1.71 -16.27 -4.36
N GLU A 80 -2.79 -16.45 -3.60
CA GLU A 80 -3.50 -15.39 -2.90
C GLU A 80 -2.58 -14.61 -1.94
N ARG A 81 -1.72 -15.31 -1.18
CA ARG A 81 -0.73 -14.67 -0.29
C ARG A 81 0.31 -13.86 -1.03
N ILE A 82 0.74 -14.30 -2.22
CA ILE A 82 1.66 -13.55 -3.07
C ILE A 82 0.99 -12.27 -3.56
N VAL A 83 -0.24 -12.37 -4.09
CA VAL A 83 -1.02 -11.22 -4.54
C VAL A 83 -1.26 -10.24 -3.38
N GLY A 84 -1.65 -10.74 -2.21
CA GLY A 84 -1.83 -9.92 -0.99
C GLY A 84 -0.55 -9.20 -0.56
N SER A 85 0.59 -9.87 -0.63
CA SER A 85 1.89 -9.25 -0.35
C SER A 85 2.25 -8.15 -1.34
N LEU A 86 2.01 -8.37 -2.64
CA LEU A 86 2.21 -7.36 -3.68
C LEU A 86 1.25 -6.16 -3.49
N ALA A 87 0.00 -6.42 -3.09
CA ALA A 87 -0.96 -5.37 -2.75
C ALA A 87 -0.47 -4.52 -1.56
N MET A 88 0.07 -5.13 -0.51
CA MET A 88 0.61 -4.38 0.65
C MET A 88 1.83 -3.54 0.26
N ILE A 89 2.70 -4.05 -0.62
CA ILE A 89 3.82 -3.29 -1.18
C ILE A 89 3.30 -2.13 -2.05
N LEU A 90 2.25 -2.34 -2.83
CA LEU A 90 1.60 -1.26 -3.58
C LEU A 90 1.06 -0.17 -2.64
N LEU A 91 0.39 -0.54 -1.55
CA LEU A 91 -0.09 0.42 -0.55
C LEU A 91 1.05 1.22 0.08
N PHE A 92 2.21 0.59 0.32
CA PHE A 92 3.42 1.30 0.74
C PHE A 92 3.84 2.36 -0.28
N VAL A 93 3.95 1.99 -1.55
CA VAL A 93 4.33 2.92 -2.63
C VAL A 93 3.32 4.06 -2.76
N VAL A 94 2.01 3.77 -2.67
CA VAL A 94 0.96 4.79 -2.66
C VAL A 94 1.16 5.77 -1.51
N GLN A 95 1.45 5.29 -0.29
CA GLN A 95 1.72 6.19 0.84
C GLN A 95 2.96 7.07 0.60
N LEU A 96 4.01 6.55 -0.04
CA LEU A 96 5.18 7.37 -0.40
C LEU A 96 4.78 8.52 -1.34
N MET A 97 3.93 8.25 -2.33
CA MET A 97 3.40 9.27 -3.23
C MET A 97 2.55 10.29 -2.48
N VAL A 98 1.67 9.83 -1.57
CA VAL A 98 0.85 10.69 -0.71
C VAL A 98 1.73 11.63 0.11
N PHE A 99 2.79 11.13 0.76
CA PHE A 99 3.74 11.98 1.47
C PHE A 99 4.46 12.96 0.54
N GLY A 100 4.89 12.51 -0.64
CA GLY A 100 5.51 13.37 -1.65
C GLY A 100 4.63 14.56 -2.04
N VAL A 101 3.37 14.30 -2.44
CA VAL A 101 2.44 15.38 -2.82
C VAL A 101 2.20 16.33 -1.66
N ASN A 102 1.99 15.83 -0.45
CA ASN A 102 1.72 16.66 0.72
C ASN A 102 2.94 17.44 1.22
N LEU A 103 4.16 17.04 0.83
CA LEU A 103 5.39 17.81 1.04
C LEU A 103 5.65 18.83 -0.09
N GLY A 104 4.75 18.92 -1.08
CA GLY A 104 4.84 19.86 -2.19
C GLY A 104 5.62 19.36 -3.41
N TYR A 105 5.94 18.06 -3.48
CA TYR A 105 6.54 17.48 -4.69
C TYR A 105 5.47 17.27 -5.77
N ASP A 106 5.86 17.52 -7.02
CA ASP A 106 5.04 17.19 -8.19
C ASP A 106 5.13 15.69 -8.48
N VAL A 107 4.15 14.94 -7.98
CA VAL A 107 4.05 13.49 -8.17
C VAL A 107 2.90 13.20 -9.11
N PRO A 108 3.11 12.50 -10.24
CA PRO A 108 2.06 12.13 -11.18
C PRO A 108 1.23 10.95 -10.63
N ILE A 109 0.50 11.18 -9.53
CA ILE A 109 -0.06 10.13 -8.69
C ILE A 109 -1.12 9.28 -9.42
N VAL A 110 -1.99 9.89 -10.22
CA VAL A 110 -3.06 9.18 -10.96
C VAL A 110 -2.49 8.17 -11.96
N PRO A 111 -1.68 8.57 -12.97
CA PRO A 111 -1.17 7.61 -13.95
C PRO A 111 -0.26 6.55 -13.31
N VAL A 112 0.53 6.91 -12.30
CA VAL A 112 1.42 5.94 -11.62
C VAL A 112 0.59 4.93 -10.81
N ALA A 113 -0.38 5.39 -10.01
CA ALA A 113 -1.24 4.50 -9.23
C ALA A 113 -2.04 3.56 -10.14
N LEU A 114 -2.58 4.06 -11.25
CA LEU A 114 -3.32 3.23 -12.23
C LEU A 114 -2.43 2.19 -12.89
N ALA A 115 -1.20 2.56 -13.30
CA ALA A 115 -0.27 1.62 -13.91
C ALA A 115 0.12 0.49 -12.94
N LEU A 116 0.42 0.83 -11.68
CA LEU A 116 0.79 -0.14 -10.66
C LEU A 116 -0.40 -1.04 -10.28
N ALA A 117 -1.60 -0.47 -10.11
CA ALA A 117 -2.81 -1.23 -9.82
C ALA A 117 -3.18 -2.17 -10.98
N GLY A 118 -3.11 -1.70 -12.23
CA GLY A 118 -3.34 -2.51 -13.42
C GLY A 118 -2.34 -3.67 -13.53
N GLY A 119 -1.06 -3.41 -13.24
CA GLY A 119 -0.03 -4.45 -13.18
C GLY A 119 -0.31 -5.50 -12.10
N LEU A 120 -0.73 -5.08 -10.91
CA LEU A 120 -1.13 -5.99 -9.82
C LEU A 120 -2.31 -6.87 -10.22
N VAL A 121 -3.35 -6.29 -10.84
CA VAL A 121 -4.51 -7.05 -11.33
C VAL A 121 -4.09 -8.07 -12.38
N ALA A 122 -3.22 -7.69 -13.32
CA ALA A 122 -2.71 -8.61 -14.34
C ALA A 122 -1.96 -9.79 -13.72
N VAL A 123 -1.13 -9.54 -12.69
CA VAL A 123 -0.45 -10.59 -11.92
C VAL A 123 -1.45 -11.48 -11.18
N ALA A 124 -2.47 -10.90 -10.54
CA ALA A 124 -3.50 -11.66 -9.84
C ALA A 124 -4.26 -12.60 -10.78
N VAL A 125 -4.69 -12.11 -11.95
CA VAL A 125 -5.35 -12.91 -12.99
C VAL A 125 -4.44 -14.03 -13.50
N TRP A 126 -3.14 -13.76 -13.66
CA TRP A 126 -2.18 -14.79 -14.06
C TRP A 126 -2.06 -15.92 -13.04
N PHE A 127 -2.10 -15.62 -11.73
CA PHE A 127 -2.10 -16.64 -10.68
C PHE A 127 -3.40 -17.45 -10.65
N GLU A 128 -4.55 -16.80 -10.84
CA GLU A 128 -5.87 -17.45 -10.84
C GLU A 128 -6.06 -18.43 -12.01
N THR A 129 -5.45 -18.13 -13.16
CA THR A 129 -5.65 -18.90 -14.40
C THR A 129 -4.65 -20.05 -14.60
N ARG A 130 -3.80 -20.32 -13.61
CA ARG A 130 -2.71 -21.31 -13.64
C ARG A 130 -3.02 -22.50 -12.74
#